data_AF-A0A8T5PV91-F1
#
_entry.id   AF-A0A8T5PV91-F1
#
_cell.length_a   1.000
_cell.length_b   1.000
_cell.length_c   1.000
_cell.angle_alpha   90.00
_cell.angle_beta   90.00
_cell.angle_gamma   90.00
#
_symmetry.space_group_name_H-M   'P 1'
#
loop_
_entity.id
_entity.type
_entity.pdbx_description
1 polymer ?
#
loop_
_entity_poly.entity_id
_entity_poly.type
_entity_poly.pdbx_seq_one_letter_code
_entity_poly.pdbx_strand_id
1 'polypeptide(L)'
;MMKNLKKAWQAFKNNKKYLVLVIVLEIIFLIALTQIHLVFFKPTAEAAMIIGEQMTATIEKLSETEFTELNTLLLENEEFRTAYHSLLKYLAYFILSMLGAWIIFKTPIWYLAHKTIYNKMPFATHAIKFILLSLFWFAILMVLLIASTAQMPTTIIATVSMLIFLVIFYFTQISFSLIPAQQTFKKTFILGVKHARQILPAYIFNIILATITIALPFIWIKTIPMLSLAIIIIITIPSLAFARLNIIVATWQKRT
;
A
#
# COMPACT_ATOMS: atom_id res chain seq x y z
N MET A 1 -8.64 -24.78 7.45
CA MET A 1 -8.15 -23.55 8.12
C MET A 1 -7.11 -23.88 9.20
N MET A 2 -7.44 -24.70 10.20
CA MET A 2 -6.52 -25.04 11.32
C MET A 2 -5.20 -25.69 10.88
N LYS A 3 -5.22 -26.56 9.84
CA LYS A 3 -4.00 -27.14 9.25
C LYS A 3 -3.06 -26.07 8.63
N ASN A 4 -3.59 -24.99 8.06
CA ASN A 4 -2.80 -23.93 7.43
C ASN A 4 -2.12 -23.06 8.48
N LEU A 5 -2.87 -22.68 9.51
CA LEU A 5 -2.37 -21.94 10.66
C LEU A 5 -1.24 -22.70 11.35
N LYS A 6 -1.41 -24.01 11.58
CA LYS A 6 -0.36 -24.83 12.20
C LYS A 6 0.92 -24.89 11.36
N LYS A 7 0.81 -25.06 10.03
CA LYS A 7 1.98 -25.05 9.14
C LYS A 7 2.67 -23.68 9.08
N ALA A 8 1.90 -22.60 8.99
CA ALA A 8 2.44 -21.24 9.01
C ALA A 8 3.15 -20.96 10.35
N TRP A 9 2.58 -21.41 11.47
CA TRP A 9 3.18 -21.26 12.80
C TRP A 9 4.47 -22.06 12.96
N GLN A 10 4.50 -23.30 12.47
CA GLN A 10 5.72 -24.12 12.47
C GLN A 10 6.82 -23.48 11.61
N ALA A 11 6.48 -23.00 10.41
CA ALA A 11 7.42 -22.28 9.55
C ALA A 11 7.95 -21.02 10.25
N PHE A 12 7.09 -20.25 10.90
CA PHE A 12 7.44 -19.06 11.67
C PHE A 12 8.39 -19.39 12.84
N LYS A 13 8.06 -20.38 13.66
CA LYS A 13 8.83 -20.78 14.84
C LYS A 13 10.21 -21.35 14.48
N ASN A 14 10.30 -22.12 13.40
CA ASN A 14 11.53 -22.81 13.01
C ASN A 14 12.52 -21.89 12.28
N ASN A 15 12.08 -20.73 11.79
CA ASN A 15 12.85 -19.83 10.93
C ASN A 15 13.13 -18.46 11.58
N LYS A 16 13.47 -18.43 12.88
CA LYS A 16 13.64 -17.20 13.67
C LYS A 16 14.62 -16.19 13.04
N LYS A 17 15.72 -16.67 12.42
CA LYS A 17 16.70 -15.81 11.73
C LYS A 17 16.06 -14.99 10.60
N TYR A 18 15.21 -15.62 9.79
CA TYR A 18 14.50 -14.93 8.71
C TYR A 18 13.44 -13.97 9.26
N LEU A 19 12.80 -14.32 10.38
CA LEU A 19 11.86 -13.43 11.05
C LEU A 19 12.54 -12.15 11.55
N VAL A 20 13.70 -12.25 12.21
CA VAL A 20 14.45 -11.07 12.67
C VAL A 20 14.83 -10.18 11.49
N LEU A 21 15.28 -10.76 10.37
CA LEU A 21 15.59 -9.99 9.17
C LEU A 21 14.35 -9.31 8.56
N VAL A 22 13.20 -9.99 8.54
CA VAL A 22 11.92 -9.38 8.13
C VAL A 22 11.55 -8.22 9.06
N ILE A 23 11.75 -8.36 10.38
CA ILE A 23 11.47 -7.29 11.33
C ILE A 23 12.33 -6.06 11.05
N VAL A 24 13.64 -6.25 10.88
CA VAL A 24 14.56 -5.15 10.55
C VAL A 24 14.17 -4.46 9.25
N LEU A 25 13.86 -5.23 8.19
CA LEU A 25 13.44 -4.67 6.90
C LEU A 25 12.12 -3.90 7.00
N GLU A 26 11.15 -4.39 7.79
CA GLU A 26 9.88 -3.69 8.03
C GLU A 26 10.10 -2.39 8.83
N ILE A 27 10.99 -2.37 9.83
CA ILE A 27 11.34 -1.13 10.56
C ILE A 27 11.95 -0.09 9.61
N ILE A 28 12.94 -0.49 8.79
CA ILE A 28 13.57 0.43 7.83
C ILE A 28 12.53 0.91 6.81
N PHE A 29 11.65 0.03 6.34
CA PHE A 29 10.55 0.40 5.46
C PHE A 29 9.63 1.44 6.10
N LEU A 30 9.23 1.26 7.36
CA LEU A 30 8.39 2.23 8.08
C LEU A 30 9.10 3.58 8.23
N ILE A 31 10.39 3.59 8.56
CA ILE A 31 11.19 4.83 8.61
C ILE A 31 11.20 5.53 7.24
N ALA A 32 11.43 4.78 6.15
CA ALA A 32 11.39 5.31 4.80
C ALA A 32 10.00 5.89 4.45
N LEU A 33 8.91 5.22 4.83
CA LEU A 33 7.55 5.74 4.65
C LEU A 33 7.32 7.05 5.43
N THR A 34 7.79 7.14 6.68
CA THR A 34 7.71 8.38 7.46
C THR A 34 8.48 9.51 6.80
N GLN A 35 9.69 9.26 6.30
CA GLN A 35 10.48 10.27 5.59
C GLN A 35 9.80 10.71 4.29
N ILE A 36 9.30 9.78 3.48
CA ILE A 36 8.53 10.07 2.26
C ILE A 36 7.29 10.91 2.57
N HIS A 37 6.59 10.61 3.67
CA HIS A 37 5.45 11.39 4.12
C HIS A 37 5.84 12.83 4.49
N LEU A 38 6.89 13.00 5.30
CA LEU A 38 7.33 14.33 5.74
C LEU A 38 7.87 15.19 4.59
N VAL A 39 8.63 14.59 3.68
CA VAL A 39 9.34 15.32 2.61
C VAL A 39 8.44 15.58 1.40
N PHE A 40 7.50 14.70 1.08
CA PHE A 40 6.69 14.82 -0.14
C PHE A 40 5.19 14.94 0.14
N PHE A 41 4.62 14.11 1.03
CA PHE A 41 3.18 14.15 1.27
C PHE A 41 2.73 15.41 2.00
N LYS A 42 3.43 15.81 3.07
CA LYS A 42 3.08 17.01 3.83
C LYS A 42 3.10 18.28 2.97
N PRO A 43 4.15 18.55 2.15
CA PRO A 43 4.12 19.66 1.20
C PRO A 43 3.02 19.55 0.14
N THR A 44 2.66 18.33 -0.28
CA THR A 44 1.51 18.12 -1.19
C THR A 44 0.21 18.58 -0.52
N ALA A 45 -0.01 18.21 0.75
CA ALA A 45 -1.19 18.61 1.50
C ALA A 45 -1.25 20.13 1.74
N GLU A 46 -0.12 20.76 2.06
CA GLU A 46 -0.02 22.22 2.21
C GLU A 46 -0.32 22.94 0.89
N ALA A 47 0.23 22.48 -0.24
CA ALA A 47 -0.10 23.01 -1.56
C ALA A 47 -1.58 22.84 -1.91
N ALA A 48 -2.18 21.69 -1.56
CA ALA A 48 -3.61 21.45 -1.77
C ALA A 48 -4.50 22.41 -0.96
N MET A 49 -4.11 22.74 0.27
CA MET A 49 -4.81 23.73 1.09
C MET A 49 -4.76 25.12 0.47
N ILE A 50 -3.57 25.57 0.02
CA ILE A 50 -3.42 26.87 -0.65
C ILE A 50 -4.26 26.93 -1.93
N ILE A 51 -4.26 25.87 -2.74
CA ILE A 51 -5.12 25.75 -3.93
C ILE A 51 -6.59 25.91 -3.55
N GLY A 52 -7.04 25.21 -2.49
CA GLY A 52 -8.41 25.30 -2.00
C GLY A 52 -8.78 26.72 -1.54
N GLU A 53 -7.92 27.36 -0.76
CA GLU A 53 -8.10 28.74 -0.29
C GLU A 53 -8.21 29.73 -1.45
N GLN A 54 -7.32 29.63 -2.44
CA GLN A 54 -7.35 30.49 -3.63
C GLN A 54 -8.58 30.23 -4.51
N MET A 55 -9.02 28.98 -4.63
CA MET A 55 -10.26 28.63 -5.32
C MET A 55 -11.47 29.27 -4.65
N THR A 56 -11.59 29.13 -3.32
CA THR A 56 -12.69 29.73 -2.55
C THR A 56 -12.65 31.26 -2.66
N ALA A 57 -11.49 31.89 -2.47
CA ALA A 57 -11.35 33.35 -2.56
C ALA A 57 -11.66 33.90 -3.96
N THR A 58 -11.41 33.11 -5.02
CA THR A 58 -11.75 33.50 -6.40
C THR A 58 -13.25 33.32 -6.65
N ILE A 59 -13.85 32.23 -6.18
CA ILE A 59 -15.30 31.97 -6.28
C ILE A 59 -16.11 33.04 -5.55
N GLU A 60 -15.68 33.46 -4.35
CA GLU A 60 -16.37 34.51 -3.58
C GLU A 60 -16.37 35.89 -4.26
N LYS A 61 -15.44 36.12 -5.19
CA LYS A 61 -15.33 37.38 -5.95
C LYS A 61 -16.08 37.35 -7.28
N LEU A 62 -16.53 36.19 -7.73
CA LEU A 62 -17.17 36.02 -9.03
C LEU A 62 -18.69 36.16 -8.92
N SER A 63 -19.27 36.88 -9.86
CA SER A 63 -20.73 36.85 -10.08
C SER A 63 -21.14 35.50 -10.69
N GLU A 64 -22.40 35.08 -10.51
CA GLU A 64 -22.90 33.79 -11.05
C GLU A 64 -22.70 33.64 -12.57
N THR A 65 -22.60 34.75 -13.30
CA THR A 65 -22.36 34.82 -14.75
C THR A 65 -20.90 34.59 -15.18
N GLU A 66 -19.93 34.66 -14.27
CA GLU A 66 -18.48 34.58 -14.58
C GLU A 66 -17.88 33.20 -14.24
N PHE A 67 -18.68 32.25 -13.76
CA PHE A 67 -18.21 30.90 -13.39
C PHE A 67 -17.56 30.13 -14.55
N THR A 68 -17.92 30.45 -15.80
CA THR A 68 -17.28 29.89 -17.00
C THR A 68 -15.83 30.35 -17.19
N GLU A 69 -15.43 31.46 -16.57
CA GLU A 69 -14.07 32.01 -16.64
C GLU A 69 -13.19 31.61 -15.45
N LEU A 70 -13.75 30.89 -14.46
CA LEU A 70 -13.09 30.50 -13.22
C LEU A 70 -11.72 29.81 -13.45
N ASN A 71 -11.63 28.89 -14.41
CA ASN A 71 -10.36 28.21 -14.70
C ASN A 71 -9.30 29.17 -15.25
N THR A 72 -9.70 30.13 -16.09
CA THR A 72 -8.78 31.13 -16.65
C THR A 72 -8.28 32.06 -15.55
N LEU A 73 -9.18 32.57 -14.72
CA LEU A 73 -8.85 33.45 -13.60
C LEU A 73 -7.96 32.78 -12.55
N LEU A 74 -8.19 31.49 -12.26
CA LEU A 74 -7.33 30.73 -11.36
C LEU A 74 -5.93 30.52 -11.95
N LEU A 75 -5.81 30.28 -13.26
CA LEU A 75 -4.50 30.10 -13.91
C LEU A 75 -3.71 31.41 -14.06
N GLU A 76 -4.39 32.55 -14.07
CA GLU A 76 -3.77 33.89 -14.04
C GLU A 76 -3.28 34.28 -12.64
N ASN A 77 -3.85 33.70 -11.58
CA ASN A 77 -3.37 33.88 -10.21
C ASN A 77 -2.03 33.14 -10.01
N GLU A 78 -0.95 33.91 -9.79
CA GLU A 78 0.40 33.36 -9.63
C GLU A 78 0.56 32.45 -8.41
N GLU A 79 -0.14 32.74 -7.31
CA GLU A 79 -0.12 31.92 -6.09
C GLU A 79 -0.79 30.57 -6.35
N PHE A 80 -1.96 30.57 -7.00
CA PHE A 80 -2.65 29.35 -7.42
C PHE A 80 -1.77 28.54 -8.37
N ARG A 81 -1.22 29.16 -9.42
CA ARG A 81 -0.37 28.47 -10.41
C ARG A 81 0.85 27.83 -9.74
N THR A 82 1.52 28.55 -8.84
CA THR A 82 2.72 28.08 -8.12
C THR A 82 2.38 26.93 -7.17
N ALA A 83 1.27 27.05 -6.43
CA ALA A 83 0.78 25.99 -5.55
C ALA A 83 0.37 24.75 -6.35
N TYR A 84 -0.29 24.91 -7.49
CA TYR A 84 -0.68 23.83 -8.40
C TYR A 84 0.53 23.05 -8.95
N HIS A 85 1.57 23.76 -9.42
CA HIS A 85 2.80 23.10 -9.86
C HIS A 85 3.51 22.38 -8.71
N SER A 86 3.52 22.98 -7.52
CA SER A 86 4.10 22.37 -6.32
C SER A 86 3.33 21.11 -5.91
N LEU A 87 1.99 21.13 -5.96
CA LEU A 87 1.13 19.99 -5.72
C LEU A 87 1.50 18.82 -6.64
N LEU A 88 1.51 19.06 -7.96
CA LEU A 88 1.81 18.01 -8.94
C LEU A 88 3.22 17.45 -8.77
N LYS A 89 4.22 18.31 -8.55
CA LYS A 89 5.61 17.91 -8.32
C LYS A 89 5.76 17.01 -7.09
N TYR A 90 5.24 17.45 -5.95
CA TYR A 90 5.37 16.69 -4.70
C TYR A 90 4.51 15.42 -4.71
N LEU A 91 3.34 15.45 -5.34
CA LEU A 91 2.51 14.26 -5.53
C LEU A 91 3.23 13.21 -6.39
N ALA A 92 3.85 13.63 -7.50
CA ALA A 92 4.63 12.72 -8.35
C ALA A 92 5.82 12.12 -7.59
N TYR A 93 6.58 12.93 -6.85
CA TYR A 93 7.68 12.44 -6.03
C TYR A 93 7.23 11.52 -4.90
N PHE A 94 6.11 11.82 -4.25
CA PHE A 94 5.52 10.95 -3.25
C PHE A 94 5.18 9.58 -3.83
N ILE A 95 4.43 9.56 -4.94
CA ILE A 95 3.98 8.34 -5.62
C ILE A 95 5.16 7.48 -6.10
N LEU A 96 6.16 8.09 -6.74
CA LEU A 96 7.36 7.39 -7.22
C LEU A 96 8.24 6.88 -6.07
N SER A 97 8.45 7.68 -5.03
CA SER A 97 9.25 7.27 -3.86
C SER A 97 8.57 6.14 -3.09
N MET A 98 7.24 6.19 -2.95
CA MET A 98 6.44 5.11 -2.35
C MET A 98 6.62 3.79 -3.10
N LEU A 99 6.54 3.82 -4.44
CA LEU A 99 6.77 2.65 -5.28
C LEU A 99 8.21 2.13 -5.16
N GLY A 100 9.20 3.02 -5.18
CA GLY A 100 10.60 2.67 -5.02
C GLY A 100 10.87 1.99 -3.67
N ALA A 101 10.40 2.58 -2.57
CA ALA A 101 10.50 2.00 -1.24
C ALA A 101 9.76 0.66 -1.16
N TRP A 102 8.56 0.57 -1.73
CA TRP A 102 7.81 -0.70 -1.80
C TRP A 102 8.63 -1.79 -2.47
N ILE A 103 9.17 -1.53 -3.65
CA ILE A 103 9.97 -2.50 -4.40
C ILE A 103 11.23 -2.89 -3.61
N ILE A 104 12.00 -1.92 -3.13
CA ILE A 104 13.30 -2.16 -2.48
C ILE A 104 13.12 -2.99 -1.21
N PHE A 105 12.14 -2.67 -0.37
CA PHE A 105 11.97 -3.32 0.93
C PHE A 105 11.04 -4.54 0.88
N LYS A 106 9.94 -4.49 0.12
CA LYS A 106 9.01 -5.64 0.07
C LYS A 106 9.54 -6.81 -0.75
N THR A 107 10.38 -6.58 -1.77
CA THR A 107 11.01 -7.67 -2.53
C THR A 107 11.76 -8.66 -1.63
N PRO A 108 12.76 -8.27 -0.82
CA PRO A 108 13.46 -9.19 0.08
C PRO A 108 12.54 -9.78 1.14
N ILE A 109 11.57 -9.02 1.65
CA ILE A 109 10.62 -9.52 2.64
C ILE A 109 9.78 -10.68 2.08
N TRP A 110 9.26 -10.55 0.87
CA TRP A 110 8.50 -11.61 0.21
C TRP A 110 9.37 -12.79 -0.18
N TYR A 111 10.59 -12.54 -0.63
CA TYR A 111 11.57 -13.59 -0.89
C TYR A 111 11.83 -14.44 0.34
N LEU A 112 12.10 -13.81 1.50
CA LEU A 112 12.33 -14.49 2.76
C LEU A 112 11.11 -15.30 3.19
N ALA A 113 9.90 -14.72 3.07
CA ALA A 113 8.66 -15.42 3.38
C ALA A 113 8.49 -16.69 2.53
N HIS A 114 8.76 -16.61 1.22
CA HIS A 114 8.78 -17.78 0.36
C HIS A 114 9.84 -18.79 0.79
N LYS A 115 11.07 -18.34 1.07
CA LYS A 115 12.17 -19.21 1.49
C LYS A 115 11.86 -19.99 2.77
N THR A 116 11.07 -19.41 3.70
CA THR A 116 10.67 -20.12 4.93
C THR A 116 9.69 -21.28 4.71
N ILE A 117 8.95 -21.28 3.60
CA ILE A 117 7.94 -22.31 3.30
C ILE A 117 8.43 -23.23 2.16
N TYR A 118 9.00 -22.66 1.10
CA TYR A 118 9.46 -23.35 -0.10
C TYR A 118 10.76 -22.73 -0.63
N ASN A 119 11.86 -23.46 -0.56
CA ASN A 119 13.14 -23.02 -1.11
C ASN A 119 13.26 -23.40 -2.60
N LYS A 120 12.55 -22.68 -3.50
CA LYS A 120 12.45 -23.07 -4.92
C LYS A 120 12.97 -22.05 -5.94
N MET A 121 13.34 -20.83 -5.55
CA MET A 121 13.65 -19.76 -6.51
C MET A 121 14.88 -18.93 -6.11
N PRO A 122 15.82 -18.64 -7.04
CA PRO A 122 16.89 -17.67 -6.83
C PRO A 122 16.35 -16.26 -6.59
N PHE A 123 17.06 -15.44 -5.80
CA PHE A 123 16.63 -14.08 -5.46
C PHE A 123 16.43 -13.20 -6.70
N ALA A 124 17.35 -13.24 -7.67
CA ALA A 124 17.25 -12.42 -8.89
C ALA A 124 15.95 -12.69 -9.66
N THR A 125 15.58 -13.96 -9.86
CA THR A 125 14.32 -14.34 -10.50
C THR A 125 13.11 -13.90 -9.70
N HIS A 126 13.16 -14.00 -8.37
CA HIS A 126 12.10 -13.50 -7.50
C HIS A 126 11.95 -11.98 -7.63
N ALA A 127 13.05 -11.24 -7.59
CA ALA A 127 13.07 -9.79 -7.65
C ALA A 127 12.47 -9.25 -8.95
N ILE A 128 12.88 -9.79 -10.11
CA ILE A 128 12.33 -9.39 -11.41
C ILE A 128 10.80 -9.61 -11.45
N LYS A 129 10.34 -10.79 -11.01
CA LYS A 129 8.91 -11.09 -10.97
C LYS A 129 8.15 -10.17 -10.01
N PHE A 130 8.72 -9.88 -8.84
CA PHE A 130 8.12 -8.99 -7.86
C PHE A 130 8.00 -7.56 -8.39
N ILE A 131 9.05 -7.04 -9.04
CA ILE A 131 9.07 -5.71 -9.65
C ILE A 131 7.98 -5.61 -10.72
N LEU A 132 7.94 -6.55 -11.67
CA LEU A 132 6.95 -6.54 -12.76
C LEU A 132 5.51 -6.60 -12.24
N LEU A 133 5.25 -7.47 -11.25
CA LEU A 133 3.93 -7.53 -10.60
C LEU A 133 3.60 -6.24 -9.85
N SER A 134 4.58 -5.64 -9.16
CA SER A 134 4.38 -4.37 -8.45
C SER A 134 4.05 -3.23 -9.41
N LEU A 135 4.79 -3.12 -10.52
CA LEU A 135 4.54 -2.12 -11.57
C LEU A 135 3.17 -2.31 -12.22
N PHE A 136 2.77 -3.55 -12.50
CA PHE A 136 1.45 -3.86 -13.04
C PHE A 136 0.32 -3.40 -12.11
N TRP A 137 0.36 -3.82 -10.84
CA TRP A 137 -0.67 -3.44 -9.88
C TRP A 137 -0.68 -1.94 -9.62
N PHE A 138 0.50 -1.32 -9.59
CA PHE A 138 0.64 0.13 -9.47
C PHE A 138 0.03 0.87 -10.67
N ALA A 139 0.23 0.39 -11.90
CA ALA A 139 -0.40 0.98 -13.08
C ALA A 139 -1.94 0.92 -13.00
N ILE A 140 -2.51 -0.20 -12.53
CA ILE A 140 -3.96 -0.31 -12.29
C ILE A 140 -4.42 0.71 -11.24
N LEU A 141 -3.67 0.86 -10.14
CA LEU A 141 -3.98 1.85 -9.10
C LEU A 141 -3.97 3.28 -9.66
N MET A 142 -3.00 3.62 -10.52
CA MET A 142 -2.92 4.93 -11.16
C MET A 142 -4.09 5.20 -12.11
N VAL A 143 -4.46 4.22 -12.94
CA VAL A 143 -5.62 4.33 -13.84
C VAL A 143 -6.90 4.59 -13.05
N LEU A 144 -7.08 3.91 -11.92
CA LEU A 144 -8.25 4.12 -11.06
C LEU A 144 -8.24 5.46 -10.36
N LEU A 145 -7.07 5.92 -9.89
CA LEU A 145 -6.94 7.23 -9.28
C LEU A 145 -7.32 8.33 -10.28
N ILE A 146 -6.86 8.22 -11.53
CA ILE A 146 -7.25 9.12 -12.62
C ILE A 146 -8.74 9.00 -12.94
N ALA A 147 -9.29 7.77 -13.03
CA ALA A 147 -10.72 7.57 -13.28
C ALA A 147 -11.61 8.14 -12.15
N SER A 148 -11.10 8.13 -10.91
CA SER A 148 -11.83 8.64 -9.74
C SER A 148 -11.94 10.16 -9.69
N THR A 149 -11.23 10.91 -10.54
CA THR A 149 -11.39 12.38 -10.64
C THR A 149 -12.58 12.81 -11.51
N ALA A 150 -13.36 11.87 -12.05
CA ALA A 150 -14.51 12.16 -12.92
C ALA A 150 -15.81 12.37 -12.12
N GLN A 151 -16.38 13.58 -12.22
CA GLN A 151 -17.79 14.07 -12.03
C GLN A 151 -18.82 13.30 -11.15
N MET A 152 -18.43 12.50 -10.17
CA MET A 152 -19.34 11.91 -9.18
C MET A 152 -19.29 12.64 -7.83
N PRO A 153 -20.31 12.49 -6.96
CA PRO A 153 -20.28 13.04 -5.60
C PRO A 153 -19.08 12.51 -4.81
N THR A 154 -18.33 13.42 -4.17
CA THR A 154 -17.03 13.14 -3.54
C THR A 154 -17.06 12.01 -2.51
N THR A 155 -18.14 11.85 -1.76
CA THR A 155 -18.29 10.80 -0.72
C THR A 155 -18.55 9.40 -1.31
N ILE A 156 -19.34 9.30 -2.38
CA ILE A 156 -19.61 8.03 -3.06
C ILE A 156 -18.35 7.57 -3.79
N ILE A 157 -17.66 8.49 -4.49
CA ILE A 157 -16.38 8.21 -5.13
C ILE A 157 -15.38 7.70 -4.09
N ALA A 158 -15.25 8.37 -2.95
CA ALA A 158 -14.29 7.99 -1.92
C ALA A 158 -14.55 6.56 -1.40
N THR A 159 -15.82 6.23 -1.13
CA THR A 159 -16.22 4.91 -0.63
C THR A 159 -15.98 3.82 -1.67
N VAL A 160 -16.42 4.03 -2.91
CA VAL A 160 -16.25 3.07 -4.00
C VAL A 160 -14.76 2.88 -4.32
N SER A 161 -14.00 3.97 -4.41
CA SER A 161 -12.55 3.93 -4.62
C SER A 161 -11.87 3.13 -3.50
N MET A 162 -12.22 3.37 -2.24
CA MET A 162 -11.66 2.62 -1.11
C MET A 162 -11.94 1.11 -1.21
N LEU A 163 -13.17 0.72 -1.60
CA LEU A 163 -13.50 -0.68 -1.82
C LEU A 163 -12.69 -1.29 -2.97
N ILE A 164 -12.53 -0.57 -4.08
CA ILE A 164 -11.72 -1.03 -5.21
C ILE A 164 -10.24 -1.16 -4.80
N PHE A 165 -9.70 -0.23 -4.02
CA PHE A 165 -8.35 -0.31 -3.46
C PHE A 165 -8.18 -1.58 -2.61
N LEU A 166 -9.15 -1.92 -1.78
CA LEU A 166 -9.13 -3.17 -0.99
C LEU A 166 -9.20 -4.41 -1.86
N VAL A 167 -9.96 -4.40 -2.96
CA VAL A 167 -10.01 -5.53 -3.89
C VAL A 167 -8.67 -5.70 -4.63
N ILE A 168 -8.06 -4.60 -5.07
CA ILE A 168 -6.75 -4.63 -5.73
C ILE A 168 -5.68 -5.12 -4.77
N PHE A 169 -5.67 -4.58 -3.55
CA PHE A 169 -4.70 -4.99 -2.55
C PHE A 169 -4.85 -6.49 -2.23
N TYR A 170 -6.07 -7.03 -2.19
CA TYR A 170 -6.32 -8.48 -2.05
C TYR A 170 -5.66 -9.30 -3.17
N PHE A 171 -5.93 -8.97 -4.43
CA PHE A 171 -5.35 -9.70 -5.56
C PHE A 171 -3.84 -9.48 -5.72
N THR A 172 -3.34 -8.34 -5.26
CA THR A 172 -1.90 -8.04 -5.17
C THR A 172 -1.21 -9.00 -4.21
N GLN A 173 -1.75 -9.20 -3.00
CA GLN A 173 -1.19 -10.14 -2.02
C GLN A 173 -1.18 -11.59 -2.52
N ILE A 174 -2.25 -12.01 -3.22
CA ILE A 174 -2.32 -13.34 -3.85
C ILE A 174 -1.31 -13.47 -4.99
N SER A 175 -1.15 -12.43 -5.81
CA SER A 175 -0.16 -12.43 -6.89
C SER A 175 1.26 -12.61 -6.34
N PHE A 176 1.60 -11.89 -5.27
CA PHE A 176 2.91 -12.01 -4.62
C PHE A 176 3.11 -13.35 -3.92
N SER A 177 2.04 -13.92 -3.35
CA SER A 177 2.11 -15.26 -2.77
C SER A 177 2.30 -16.36 -3.82
N LEU A 178 2.06 -16.07 -5.11
CA LEU A 178 2.21 -17.01 -6.21
C LEU A 178 3.46 -16.74 -7.07
N ILE A 179 4.36 -15.82 -6.70
CA ILE A 179 5.59 -15.54 -7.48
C ILE A 179 6.41 -16.80 -7.85
N PRO A 180 6.64 -17.77 -6.93
CA PRO A 180 7.39 -18.97 -7.28
C PRO A 180 6.66 -19.87 -8.29
N ALA A 181 5.36 -19.71 -8.47
CA ALA A 181 4.56 -20.44 -9.43
C ALA A 181 4.64 -19.79 -10.81
N GLN A 182 4.80 -20.59 -11.86
CA GLN A 182 4.58 -20.15 -13.24
C GLN A 182 3.05 -20.05 -13.49
N GLN A 183 2.40 -18.98 -13.04
CA GLN A 183 0.96 -18.76 -13.27
C GLN A 183 0.68 -17.49 -14.06
N THR A 184 -0.34 -17.58 -14.90
CA THR A 184 -0.95 -16.45 -15.59
C THR A 184 -1.92 -15.74 -14.64
N PHE A 185 -2.13 -14.43 -14.85
CA PHE A 185 -3.07 -13.62 -14.06
C PHE A 185 -4.47 -14.23 -13.96
N LYS A 186 -4.99 -14.79 -15.05
CA LYS A 186 -6.29 -15.49 -15.05
C LYS A 186 -6.36 -16.59 -13.97
N LYS A 187 -5.29 -17.36 -13.81
CA LYS A 187 -5.21 -18.42 -12.78
C LYS A 187 -5.16 -17.82 -11.37
N THR A 188 -4.48 -16.69 -11.19
CA THR A 188 -4.45 -15.93 -9.92
C THR A 188 -5.84 -15.47 -9.50
N PHE A 189 -6.62 -14.88 -10.41
CA PHE A 189 -8.00 -14.44 -10.13
C PHE A 189 -8.91 -15.60 -9.77
N ILE A 190 -8.91 -16.66 -10.60
CA ILE A 190 -9.73 -17.86 -10.35
C ILE A 190 -9.40 -18.46 -8.98
N LEU A 191 -8.11 -18.57 -8.64
CA LEU A 191 -7.68 -19.09 -7.34
C LEU A 191 -8.13 -18.19 -6.19
N GLY A 192 -7.99 -16.87 -6.35
CA GLY A 192 -8.40 -15.88 -5.35
C GLY A 192 -9.91 -15.90 -5.07
N VAL A 193 -10.74 -16.06 -6.10
CA VAL A 193 -12.20 -16.16 -5.94
C VAL A 193 -12.60 -17.53 -5.39
N LYS A 194 -12.12 -18.62 -5.99
CA LYS A 194 -12.46 -20.00 -5.59
C LYS A 194 -12.06 -20.33 -4.15
N HIS A 195 -11.05 -19.66 -3.61
CA HIS A 195 -10.55 -19.90 -2.25
C HIS A 195 -10.68 -18.68 -1.32
N ALA A 196 -11.54 -17.73 -1.65
CA ALA A 196 -11.77 -16.52 -0.87
C ALA A 196 -12.06 -16.82 0.61
N ARG A 197 -12.91 -17.81 0.93
CA ARG A 197 -13.25 -18.18 2.32
C ARG A 197 -12.04 -18.54 3.20
N GLN A 198 -10.93 -18.97 2.59
CA GLN A 198 -9.70 -19.34 3.32
C GLN A 198 -8.66 -18.21 3.34
N ILE A 199 -8.58 -17.41 2.28
CA ILE A 199 -7.60 -16.34 2.13
C ILE A 199 -8.10 -15.04 2.79
N LEU A 200 -9.39 -14.74 2.65
CA LEU A 200 -10.01 -13.50 3.10
C LEU A 200 -9.83 -13.23 4.60
N PRO A 201 -9.98 -14.20 5.52
CA PRO A 201 -9.73 -13.94 6.95
C PRO A 201 -8.28 -13.54 7.24
N ALA A 202 -7.31 -14.21 6.60
CA ALA A 202 -5.89 -13.88 6.75
C ALA A 202 -5.58 -12.50 6.16
N TYR A 203 -6.24 -12.15 5.06
CA TYR A 203 -6.13 -10.85 4.43
C TYR A 203 -6.73 -9.71 5.28
N ILE A 204 -7.95 -9.89 5.82
CA ILE A 204 -8.59 -8.91 6.71
C ILE A 204 -7.72 -8.69 7.95
N PHE A 205 -7.22 -9.76 8.55
CA PHE A 205 -6.29 -9.66 9.68
C PHE A 205 -5.01 -8.89 9.31
N ASN A 206 -4.45 -9.14 8.12
CA ASN A 206 -3.30 -8.41 7.60
C ASN A 206 -3.62 -6.91 7.42
N ILE A 207 -4.78 -6.55 6.88
CA ILE A 207 -5.21 -5.15 6.74
C ILE A 207 -5.32 -4.49 8.12
N ILE A 208 -6.02 -5.12 9.07
CA ILE A 208 -6.21 -4.56 10.41
C ILE A 208 -4.86 -4.28 11.07
N LEU A 209 -3.93 -5.24 11.00
CA LEU A 209 -2.59 -5.06 11.54
C LEU A 209 -1.77 -4.01 10.78
N ALA A 210 -1.87 -3.95 9.46
CA ALA A 210 -1.19 -2.95 8.66
C ALA A 210 -1.69 -1.54 9.02
N THR A 211 -3.02 -1.36 9.13
CA THR A 211 -3.64 -0.11 9.57
C THR A 211 -3.17 0.27 10.96
N ILE A 212 -3.17 -0.66 11.92
CA ILE A 212 -2.65 -0.41 13.27
C ILE A 212 -1.16 -0.01 13.22
N THR A 213 -0.34 -0.70 12.42
CA THR A 213 1.09 -0.41 12.27
C THR A 213 1.33 0.98 11.71
N ILE A 214 0.54 1.39 10.71
CA ILE A 214 0.68 2.68 10.04
C ILE A 214 0.09 3.79 10.91
N ALA A 215 -1.04 3.58 11.59
CA ALA A 215 -1.74 4.59 12.38
C ALA A 215 -1.10 4.86 13.75
N LEU A 216 -0.54 3.83 14.41
CA LEU A 216 0.12 3.97 15.73
C LEU A 216 1.18 5.07 15.76
N PRO A 217 2.09 5.18 14.75
CA PRO A 217 3.05 6.27 14.67
C PRO A 217 2.45 7.67 14.63
N PHE A 218 1.27 7.84 14.05
CA PHE A 218 0.66 9.16 13.93
C PHE A 218 -0.17 9.55 15.16
N ILE A 219 -0.77 8.57 15.84
CA ILE A 219 -1.71 8.83 16.94
C ILE A 219 -1.04 8.66 18.32
N TRP A 220 -0.21 7.64 18.53
CA TRP A 220 0.25 7.25 19.87
C TRP A 220 1.73 7.55 20.13
N ILE A 221 2.58 7.66 19.10
CA ILE A 221 3.99 8.02 19.31
C ILE A 221 4.14 9.42 19.93
N LYS A 222 3.19 10.34 19.65
CA LYS A 222 3.17 11.67 20.28
C LYS A 222 2.90 11.62 21.79
N THR A 223 2.19 10.59 22.25
CA THR A 223 1.71 10.49 23.64
C THR A 223 2.55 9.52 24.48
N ILE A 224 2.89 8.34 23.93
CA ILE A 224 3.67 7.30 24.59
C ILE A 224 4.60 6.62 23.56
N PRO A 225 5.75 7.22 23.22
CA PRO A 225 6.60 6.77 22.11
C PRO A 225 7.18 5.37 22.31
N MET A 226 7.69 5.06 23.51
CA MET A 226 8.35 3.78 23.80
C MET A 226 7.37 2.60 23.75
N LEU A 227 6.17 2.74 24.33
CA LEU A 227 5.14 1.70 24.31
C LEU A 227 4.63 1.44 22.89
N SER A 228 4.42 2.52 22.11
CA SER A 228 3.99 2.43 20.72
C SER A 228 5.02 1.71 19.85
N LEU A 229 6.31 2.03 20.03
CA LEU A 229 7.41 1.35 19.35
C LEU A 229 7.48 -0.13 19.73
N ALA A 230 7.33 -0.45 21.02
CA ALA A 230 7.31 -1.83 21.50
C ALA A 230 6.14 -2.64 20.89
N ILE A 231 4.93 -2.07 20.82
CA ILE A 231 3.77 -2.72 20.19
C ILE A 231 4.05 -3.00 18.71
N ILE A 232 4.60 -2.03 17.97
CA ILE A 232 4.92 -2.19 16.55
C ILE A 232 5.94 -3.33 16.35
N ILE A 233 7.03 -3.32 17.12
CA ILE A 233 8.15 -4.27 16.94
C ILE A 233 7.80 -5.67 17.44
N ILE A 234 7.12 -5.78 18.59
CA ILE A 234 6.90 -7.06 19.27
C ILE A 234 5.61 -7.74 18.79
N ILE A 235 4.58 -6.95 18.46
CA ILE A 235 3.25 -7.49 18.15
C ILE A 235 2.95 -7.34 16.66
N THR A 236 3.01 -6.13 16.13
CA THR A 236 2.42 -5.86 14.81
C THR A 236 3.26 -6.40 13.67
N ILE A 237 4.57 -6.14 13.65
CA ILE A 237 5.46 -6.64 12.59
C ILE A 237 5.53 -8.19 12.58
N PRO A 238 5.69 -8.89 13.72
CA PRO A 238 5.66 -10.35 13.75
C PRO A 238 4.31 -10.90 13.28
N SER A 239 3.21 -10.23 13.62
CA SER A 239 1.87 -10.65 13.19
C SER A 239 1.65 -10.43 11.68
N LEU A 240 2.20 -9.35 11.11
CA LEU A 240 2.23 -9.13 9.65
C LEU A 240 3.04 -10.22 8.92
N ALA A 241 4.21 -10.58 9.48
CA ALA A 241 5.01 -11.67 8.93
C ALA A 241 4.25 -13.01 8.97
N PHE A 242 3.56 -13.30 10.07
CA PHE A 242 2.72 -14.49 10.20
C PHE A 242 1.54 -14.48 9.22
N ALA A 243 0.84 -13.34 9.07
CA ALA A 243 -0.28 -13.21 8.14
C ALA A 243 0.17 -13.48 6.69
N ARG A 244 1.34 -12.96 6.29
CA ARG A 244 1.95 -13.23 4.98
C ARG A 244 2.23 -14.71 4.76
N LEU A 245 2.82 -15.39 5.75
CA LEU A 245 3.06 -16.83 5.67
C LEU A 245 1.74 -17.60 5.53
N ASN A 246 0.70 -17.20 6.25
CA ASN A 246 -0.61 -17.82 6.15
C ASN A 246 -1.21 -17.67 4.75
N ILE A 247 -1.09 -16.48 4.12
CA ILE A 247 -1.53 -16.26 2.73
C ILE A 247 -0.75 -17.17 1.76
N ILE A 248 0.58 -17.29 1.93
CA ILE A 248 1.41 -18.18 1.09
C ILE A 248 0.98 -19.65 1.28
N VAL A 249 0.87 -20.14 2.52
CA VAL A 249 0.46 -21.53 2.79
C VAL A 249 -0.95 -21.81 2.24
N ALA A 250 -1.89 -20.89 2.44
CA ALA A 250 -3.26 -21.04 1.98
C ALA A 250 -3.37 -21.06 0.45
N THR A 251 -2.51 -20.33 -0.26
CA THR A 251 -2.48 -20.31 -1.73
C THR A 251 -1.74 -21.51 -2.33
N TRP A 252 -0.73 -22.06 -1.65
CA TRP A 252 0.11 -23.15 -2.18
C TRP A 252 -0.35 -24.57 -1.86
N GLN A 253 -1.03 -24.82 -0.74
CA GLN A 253 -1.44 -26.18 -0.34
C GLN A 253 -2.34 -26.91 -1.33
N LYS A 254 -2.90 -26.22 -2.33
CA LYS A 254 -3.83 -26.80 -3.31
C LYS A 254 -3.24 -26.96 -4.71
N ARG A 255 -1.91 -26.84 -4.83
CA ARG A 255 -1.13 -27.19 -6.03
C ARG A 255 -0.46 -28.56 -5.94
N THR A 256 -0.28 -29.08 -4.73
CA THR A 256 0.12 -30.46 -4.43
C THR A 256 -1.13 -31.27 -4.12
#